data_AF-A0A4Q3H1K5-F1
#
_entry.id   AF-A0A4Q3H1K5-F1
#
_cell.length_a   1.000
_cell.length_b   1.000
_cell.length_c   1.000
_cell.angle_alpha   90.00
_cell.angle_beta   90.00
_cell.angle_gamma   90.00
#
_symmetry.space_group_name_H-M   'P 1'
#
loop_
_entity.id
_entity.type
_entity.pdbx_description
1 polymer ?
#
loop_
_entity_poly.entity_id
_entity_poly.type
_entity_poly.pdbx_seq_one_letter_code
_entity_poly.pdbx_strand_id
1 'polypeptide(L)'
;MSSRPIWQRPTRSEIGREACSSRGSTKPFVDWRGACLKHRAARKLSFTGSTFVGRVLAREAADNLLRVSLELGGNNPFLVFEDADLDAAIEGAMLAKMRNVGEACTAANRFLVHRSVADAFAERLATRMSE
;
A
#
# COMPACT_ATOMS: atom_id res chain seq x y z
N MET A 1 -12.21 -21.55 -25.16
CA MET A 1 -10.79 -21.31 -24.83
C MET A 1 -10.41 -19.94 -25.36
N SER A 2 -10.08 -19.00 -24.46
CA SER A 2 -9.76 -17.60 -24.83
C SER A 2 -8.33 -17.51 -25.34
N SER A 3 -8.13 -16.92 -26.52
CA SER A 3 -6.88 -16.85 -27.28
C SER A 3 -5.93 -15.71 -26.86
N ARG A 4 -6.05 -15.20 -25.62
CA ARG A 4 -5.29 -14.02 -25.21
C ARG A 4 -3.90 -14.36 -24.65
N PRO A 5 -2.82 -13.68 -25.11
CA PRO A 5 -1.49 -13.84 -24.56
C PRO A 5 -1.42 -13.40 -23.09
N ILE A 6 -0.76 -14.20 -22.25
CA ILE A 6 -0.65 -14.03 -20.78
C ILE A 6 -0.12 -12.65 -20.34
N TRP A 7 0.59 -11.93 -21.21
CA TRP A 7 1.27 -10.67 -20.88
C TRP A 7 0.46 -9.39 -21.19
N GLN A 8 -0.71 -9.52 -21.80
CA GLN A 8 -1.58 -8.37 -22.05
C GLN A 8 -2.36 -8.01 -20.79
N ARG A 9 -2.10 -6.81 -20.24
CA ARG A 9 -2.85 -6.29 -19.08
C ARG A 9 -4.32 -6.06 -19.48
N PRO A 10 -5.29 -6.55 -18.68
CA PRO A 10 -6.71 -6.35 -18.97
C PRO A 10 -7.07 -4.87 -18.95
N THR A 11 -8.03 -4.50 -19.80
CA THR A 11 -8.52 -3.12 -19.90
C THR A 11 -9.38 -2.75 -18.69
N ARG A 12 -9.56 -1.45 -18.43
CA ARG A 12 -10.34 -0.93 -17.28
C ARG A 12 -11.79 -1.43 -17.25
N SER A 13 -12.37 -1.77 -18.41
CA SER A 13 -13.71 -2.35 -18.55
C SER A 13 -13.78 -3.85 -18.27
N GLU A 14 -12.65 -4.56 -18.34
CA GLU A 14 -12.54 -6.00 -18.12
C GLU A 14 -12.28 -6.32 -16.63
N ILE A 15 -11.42 -5.53 -15.98
CA ILE A 15 -11.12 -5.65 -14.54
C ILE A 15 -12.38 -5.50 -13.67
N GLY A 16 -13.32 -4.63 -14.09
CA GLY A 16 -14.57 -4.40 -13.36
C GLY A 16 -15.60 -5.52 -13.46
N ARG A 17 -15.52 -6.40 -14.47
CA ARG A 17 -16.49 -7.51 -14.67
C ARG A 17 -16.01 -8.83 -14.10
N GLU A 18 -14.69 -9.09 -14.08
CA GLU A 18 -14.14 -10.37 -13.62
C GLU A 18 -14.05 -10.50 -12.09
N ALA A 19 -13.89 -9.40 -11.35
CA ALA A 19 -13.72 -9.46 -9.90
C ALA A 19 -14.96 -9.97 -9.13
N CYS A 20 -16.14 -9.99 -9.78
CA CYS A 20 -17.42 -10.30 -9.13
C CYS A 20 -18.31 -11.31 -9.88
N SER A 21 -17.80 -12.02 -10.90
CA SER A 21 -18.60 -13.00 -11.65
C SER A 21 -18.29 -14.47 -11.33
N SER A 22 -17.16 -14.76 -10.68
CA SER A 22 -16.66 -16.14 -10.49
C SER A 22 -17.07 -16.83 -9.19
N ARG A 23 -17.84 -16.17 -8.31
CA ARG A 23 -18.36 -16.78 -7.08
C ARG A 23 -19.88 -16.62 -7.09
N GLY A 24 -20.60 -17.72 -7.30
CA GLY A 24 -22.08 -17.79 -7.30
C GLY A 24 -22.74 -17.44 -5.96
N SER A 25 -22.43 -16.28 -5.41
CA SER A 25 -23.04 -15.70 -4.23
C SER A 25 -24.35 -15.04 -4.63
N THR A 26 -25.48 -15.62 -4.21
CA THR A 26 -26.82 -15.04 -4.34
C THR A 26 -27.11 -13.91 -3.35
N LYS A 27 -26.16 -13.61 -2.45
CA LYS A 27 -26.29 -12.46 -1.54
C LYS A 27 -26.12 -11.17 -2.34
N PRO A 28 -27.04 -10.19 -2.22
CA PRO A 28 -26.87 -8.90 -2.88
C PRO A 28 -25.55 -8.29 -2.43
N PHE A 29 -24.73 -7.88 -3.40
CA PHE A 29 -23.56 -7.07 -3.11
C PHE A 29 -24.05 -5.73 -2.57
N VAL A 30 -23.94 -5.55 -1.25
CA VAL A 30 -24.29 -4.27 -0.62
C VAL A 30 -23.19 -3.29 -1.00
N ASP A 31 -23.54 -2.24 -1.76
CA ASP A 31 -22.66 -1.09 -1.94
C ASP A 31 -22.57 -0.30 -0.63
N TRP A 32 -21.76 -0.81 0.28
CA TRP A 32 -21.54 -0.23 1.60
C TRP A 32 -21.05 1.21 1.50
N ARG A 33 -20.30 1.56 0.44
CA ARG A 33 -19.78 2.91 0.20
C ARG A 33 -20.94 3.88 0.01
N GLY A 34 -21.84 3.58 -0.93
CA GLY A 34 -23.04 4.37 -1.15
C GLY A 34 -23.91 4.45 0.09
N ALA A 35 -24.11 3.32 0.79
CA ALA A 35 -24.91 3.28 2.02
C ALA A 35 -24.33 4.18 3.14
N CYS A 36 -23.02 4.17 3.35
CA CYS A 36 -22.38 4.94 4.42
C CYS A 36 -22.12 6.40 4.05
N LEU A 37 -21.54 6.67 2.87
CA LEU A 37 -21.10 8.02 2.47
C LEU A 37 -22.27 8.94 2.10
N LYS A 38 -23.38 8.37 1.60
CA LYS A 38 -24.59 9.14 1.26
C LYS A 38 -25.58 9.23 2.41
N HIS A 39 -25.29 8.59 3.55
CA HIS A 39 -26.17 8.63 4.69
C HIS A 39 -26.26 10.05 5.26
N ARG A 40 -27.47 10.54 5.53
CA ARG A 40 -27.70 11.90 6.03
C ARG A 40 -27.03 12.20 7.37
N ALA A 41 -26.67 11.18 8.14
CA ALA A 41 -25.96 11.33 9.41
C ALA A 41 -24.43 11.33 9.26
N ALA A 42 -23.88 10.96 8.10
CA ALA A 42 -22.44 10.99 7.88
C ALA A 42 -21.92 12.43 7.95
N ARG A 43 -20.85 12.64 8.72
CA ARG A 43 -20.16 13.94 8.84
C ARG A 43 -18.66 13.84 8.58
N LYS A 44 -18.12 12.63 8.61
CA LYS A 44 -16.70 12.36 8.46
C LYS A 44 -16.46 11.00 7.82
N LEU A 45 -15.50 10.98 6.89
CA LEU A 45 -14.82 9.78 6.42
C LEU A 45 -13.42 9.71 7.05
N SER A 46 -13.06 8.53 7.56
CA SER A 46 -11.70 8.15 7.91
C SER A 46 -11.38 6.85 7.18
N PHE A 47 -10.31 6.81 6.41
CA PHE A 47 -9.94 5.63 5.62
C PHE A 47 -8.44 5.39 5.67
N THR A 48 -8.08 4.13 5.91
CA THR A 48 -6.70 3.63 5.82
C THR A 48 -6.65 2.54 4.76
N GLY A 49 -5.77 2.70 3.76
CA GLY A 49 -5.65 1.72 2.71
C GLY A 49 -4.92 2.23 1.48
N SER A 50 -5.26 1.71 0.30
CA SER A 50 -4.55 2.07 -0.93
C SER A 50 -4.84 3.50 -1.37
N THR A 51 -3.82 4.16 -1.93
CA THR A 51 -3.95 5.51 -2.50
C THR A 51 -5.01 5.58 -3.60
N PHE A 52 -5.15 4.51 -4.39
CA PHE A 52 -6.19 4.43 -5.42
C PHE A 52 -7.59 4.51 -4.81
N VAL A 53 -7.90 3.66 -3.82
CA VAL A 53 -9.22 3.64 -3.17
C VAL A 53 -9.47 4.93 -2.40
N GLY A 54 -8.47 5.46 -1.70
CA GLY A 54 -8.58 6.74 -1.00
C GLY A 54 -9.01 7.90 -1.90
N ARG A 55 -8.46 7.98 -3.12
CA ARG A 55 -8.88 8.98 -4.12
C ARG A 55 -10.32 8.81 -4.58
N VAL A 56 -10.79 7.57 -4.71
CA VAL A 56 -12.19 7.28 -5.08
C VAL A 56 -13.12 7.74 -3.96
N LEU A 57 -12.83 7.33 -2.72
CA LEU A 57 -13.64 7.69 -1.56
C LEU A 57 -13.62 9.20 -1.28
N ALA A 58 -12.50 9.88 -1.51
CA ALA A 58 -12.42 11.34 -1.38
C ALA A 58 -13.33 12.08 -2.37
N ARG A 59 -13.44 11.59 -3.61
CA ARG A 59 -14.35 12.15 -4.62
C ARG A 59 -15.80 11.95 -4.21
N GLU A 60 -16.17 10.75 -3.79
CA GLU A 60 -17.53 10.44 -3.32
C GLU A 60 -17.90 11.22 -2.04
N ALA A 61 -16.95 11.43 -1.13
CA ALA A 61 -17.16 12.20 0.09
C ALA A 61 -17.41 13.70 -0.16
N ALA A 62 -16.95 14.23 -1.30
CA ALA A 62 -17.12 15.63 -1.67
C ALA A 62 -18.59 15.98 -1.96
N ASP A 63 -19.39 15.03 -2.46
CA ASP A 63 -20.82 15.23 -2.77
C ASP A 63 -21.62 15.72 -1.54
N ASN A 64 -21.20 15.33 -0.33
CA ASN A 64 -21.82 15.71 0.95
C ASN A 64 -20.91 16.57 1.83
N LEU A 65 -19.80 17.09 1.29
CA LEU A 65 -18.81 17.91 2.01
C LEU A 65 -18.36 17.26 3.35
N LEU A 66 -18.15 15.94 3.35
CA LEU A 66 -17.72 15.24 4.56
C LEU A 66 -16.29 15.67 4.93
N ARG A 67 -15.99 15.72 6.23
CA ARG A 67 -14.59 15.86 6.68
C ARG A 67 -13.83 14.59 6.33
N VAL A 68 -12.67 14.69 5.68
CA VAL A 68 -11.92 13.51 5.20
C VAL A 68 -10.57 13.40 5.91
N SER A 69 -10.22 12.19 6.38
CA SER A 69 -8.86 11.81 6.82
C SER A 69 -8.46 10.55 6.06
N LEU A 70 -7.27 10.55 5.47
CA LEU A 70 -6.80 9.47 4.60
C LEU A 70 -5.37 9.09 4.98
N GLU A 71 -5.19 7.86 5.43
CA GLU A 71 -3.88 7.24 5.64
C GLU A 71 -3.63 6.28 4.47
N LEU A 72 -2.73 6.67 3.56
CA LEU A 72 -2.60 6.03 2.25
C LEU A 72 -1.26 5.29 2.10
N GLY A 73 -0.95 4.83 0.88
CA GLY A 73 0.28 4.12 0.59
C GLY A 73 1.51 5.04 0.72
N GLY A 74 2.51 4.58 1.46
CA GLY A 74 3.84 5.19 1.55
C GLY A 74 4.84 4.56 0.56
N ASN A 75 5.96 5.24 0.34
CA ASN A 75 7.13 4.71 -0.37
C ASN A 75 8.40 5.23 0.32
N ASN A 76 8.54 4.85 1.59
CA ASN A 76 9.41 5.56 2.52
C ASN A 76 10.89 5.27 2.23
N PRO A 77 11.74 6.30 2.12
CA PRO A 77 13.17 6.14 2.03
C PRO A 77 13.78 5.84 3.41
N PHE A 78 14.79 4.98 3.43
CA PHE A 78 15.68 4.76 4.56
C PHE A 78 17.07 5.23 4.15
N LEU A 79 17.58 6.29 4.78
CA LEU A 79 18.83 6.93 4.39
C LEU A 79 19.97 6.50 5.31
N VAL A 80 21.11 6.12 4.73
CA VAL A 80 22.34 5.77 5.45
C VAL A 80 23.48 6.62 4.89
N PHE A 81 24.03 7.50 5.72
CA PHE A 81 25.13 8.38 5.36
C PHE A 81 26.49 7.69 5.58
N GLU A 82 27.58 8.33 5.14
CA GLU A 82 28.93 7.77 5.24
C GLU A 82 29.43 7.61 6.69
N ASP A 83 28.92 8.43 7.59
CA ASP A 83 29.25 8.51 9.00
C ASP A 83 28.23 7.76 9.89
N ALA A 84 27.29 7.04 9.28
CA ALA A 84 26.29 6.29 10.01
C ALA A 84 26.93 5.14 10.80
N ASP A 85 26.48 4.94 12.04
CA ASP A 85 26.69 3.70 12.77
C ASP A 85 25.97 2.57 12.02
N LEU A 86 26.76 1.70 11.37
CA LEU A 86 26.21 0.64 10.54
C LEU A 86 25.48 -0.42 11.35
N ASP A 87 25.90 -0.73 12.58
CA ASP A 87 25.23 -1.75 13.38
C ASP A 87 23.86 -1.25 13.83
N ALA A 88 23.77 0.01 14.26
CA ALA A 88 22.50 0.66 14.56
C ALA A 88 21.61 0.78 13.30
N ALA A 89 22.20 1.10 12.15
CA ALA A 89 21.47 1.20 10.89
C ALA A 89 20.87 -0.14 10.45
N ILE A 90 21.57 -1.26 10.64
CA ILE A 90 21.08 -2.61 10.31
C ILE A 90 19.91 -3.01 11.20
N GLU A 91 20.01 -2.82 12.52
CA GLU A 91 18.90 -3.11 13.44
C GLU A 91 17.68 -2.23 13.14
N GLY A 92 17.91 -0.94 12.86
CA GLY A 92 16.87 -0.03 12.40
C GLY A 92 16.24 -0.47 11.07
N ALA A 93 17.05 -0.93 10.12
CA ALA A 93 16.58 -1.42 8.82
C ALA A 93 15.73 -2.69 8.96
N MET A 94 16.14 -3.64 9.80
CA MET A 94 15.38 -4.86 10.09
C MET A 94 14.02 -4.55 10.69
N LEU A 95 13.96 -3.67 11.70
CA LEU A 95 12.69 -3.25 12.29
C LEU A 95 11.82 -2.50 11.27
N ALA A 96 12.40 -1.54 10.54
CA ALA A 96 11.66 -0.72 9.60
C ALA A 96 11.15 -1.50 8.39
N LYS A 97 11.86 -2.54 7.94
CA LYS A 97 11.49 -3.34 6.76
C LYS A 97 10.64 -4.56 7.12
N MET A 98 11.01 -5.28 8.18
CA MET A 98 10.48 -6.63 8.45
C MET A 98 9.39 -6.65 9.50
N ARG A 99 9.15 -5.54 10.23
CA ARG A 99 7.96 -5.44 11.09
C ARG A 99 6.71 -5.64 10.24
N ASN A 100 5.84 -6.55 10.70
CA ASN A 100 4.66 -6.99 9.95
C ASN A 100 4.99 -7.51 8.54
N VAL A 101 6.16 -8.15 8.36
CA VAL A 101 6.62 -8.69 7.07
C VAL A 101 6.64 -7.62 5.95
N GLY A 102 6.83 -6.35 6.32
CA GLY A 102 6.80 -5.22 5.39
C GLY A 102 5.41 -4.77 4.95
N GLU A 103 4.33 -5.38 5.45
CA GLU A 103 2.94 -4.98 5.20
C GLU A 103 2.53 -3.80 6.09
N ALA A 104 3.34 -2.73 6.09
CA ALA A 104 3.07 -1.52 6.85
C ALA A 104 3.24 -0.27 5.95
N CYS A 105 2.34 0.71 6.08
CA CYS A 105 2.46 1.97 5.33
C CYS A 105 3.74 2.75 5.64
N THR A 106 4.32 2.53 6.82
CA THR A 106 5.58 3.14 7.28
C THR A 106 6.82 2.28 6.96
N ALA A 107 6.67 1.13 6.29
CA ALA A 107 7.80 0.25 6.04
C ALA A 107 8.88 0.93 5.17
N ALA A 108 10.15 0.62 5.43
CA ALA A 108 11.26 1.03 4.58
C ALA A 108 11.13 0.36 3.21
N ASN A 109 10.85 1.14 2.17
CA ASN A 109 10.63 0.59 0.83
C ASN A 109 11.80 0.84 -0.12
N ARG A 110 12.61 1.87 0.17
CA ARG A 110 13.81 2.21 -0.62
C ARG A 110 14.97 2.52 0.31
N PHE A 111 16.05 1.76 0.20
CA PHE A 111 17.30 2.06 0.91
C PHE A 111 18.15 2.97 0.04
N LEU A 112 18.52 4.14 0.57
CA LEU A 112 19.39 5.11 -0.06
C LEU A 112 20.66 5.20 0.78
N VAL A 113 21.69 4.48 0.35
CA VAL A 113 22.93 4.30 1.11
C VAL A 113 24.06 5.05 0.42
N HIS A 114 24.86 5.77 1.21
CA HIS A 114 26.02 6.47 0.71
C HIS A 114 27.01 5.49 0.08
N ARG A 115 27.62 5.89 -1.04
CA ARG A 115 28.46 5.01 -1.88
C ARG A 115 29.61 4.37 -1.10
N SER A 116 30.22 5.10 -0.17
CA SER A 116 31.36 4.61 0.62
C SER A 116 31.02 3.44 1.55
N VAL A 117 29.74 3.27 1.92
CA VAL A 117 29.29 2.25 2.87
C VAL A 117 28.23 1.29 2.29
N ALA A 118 27.91 1.43 1.01
CA ALA A 118 26.83 0.68 0.35
C ALA A 118 27.05 -0.83 0.37
N ASP A 119 28.26 -1.29 0.00
CA ASP A 119 28.57 -2.72 -0.06
C ASP A 119 28.53 -3.36 1.34
N ALA A 120 29.15 -2.70 2.32
CA ALA A 120 29.17 -3.15 3.70
C ALA A 120 27.76 -3.22 4.32
N PHE A 121 26.91 -2.24 4.04
CA PHE A 121 25.52 -2.25 4.49
C PHE A 121 24.72 -3.39 3.84
N ALA A 122 24.88 -3.59 2.53
CA ALA A 122 24.15 -4.63 1.79
C ALA A 122 24.52 -6.04 2.28
N GLU A 123 25.80 -6.31 2.51
CA GLU A 123 26.29 -7.59 3.03
C GLU A 123 25.73 -7.87 4.42
N ARG A 124 25.88 -6.93 5.37
CA ARG A 124 25.37 -7.09 6.74
C ARG A 124 23.86 -7.27 6.78
N LEU A 125 23.11 -6.52 5.96
CA LEU A 125 21.66 -6.66 5.90
C LEU A 125 21.26 -8.04 5.37
N ALA A 126 21.93 -8.53 4.32
CA ALA A 126 21.65 -9.85 3.77
C ALA A 126 21.92 -10.97 4.77
N THR A 127 23.06 -10.92 5.48
CA THR A 127 23.38 -11.84 6.57
C THR A 127 22.27 -11.84 7.62
N ARG A 128 21.90 -10.65 8.12
CA ARG A 128 20.89 -10.49 9.17
C ARG A 128 19.49 -10.96 8.75
N MET A 129 19.15 -10.86 7.46
CA MET A 129 17.88 -11.36 6.92
C MET A 129 17.83 -12.87 6.72
N SER A 130 18.99 -13.53 6.65
CA SER A 130 19.12 -14.97 6.41
C SER A 130 19.15 -15.82 7.68
N GLU A 131 19.21 -15.17 8.84
CA GLU A 131 19.09 -15.78 10.18
C GLU A 131 17.65 -16.15 10.51
#